data_AF-A0A661FLV4-F1
#
_entry.id   AF-A0A661FLV4-F1
#
_cell.length_a   1.000
_cell.length_b   1.000
_cell.length_c   1.000
_cell.angle_alpha   90.00
_cell.angle_beta   90.00
_cell.angle_gamma   90.00
#
_symmetry.space_group_name_H-M   'P 1'
#
loop_
_entity.id
_entity.type
_entity.pdbx_description
1 polymer ?
#
loop_
_entity_poly.entity_id
_entity_poly.type
_entity_poly.pdbx_seq_one_letter_code
_entity_poly.pdbx_strand_id
1 'polypeptide(L)'
;MFLAFGPVYEDQYPIMGNAKVMIIKVIWDFTLYWSGIALLFFSDKLTDLVFMQTAGIQLQQIYQLNFQMQGLFRHWAEIDLSTDDMSGVFVNYSHIGFVQQLNKDLHKQQSDDALQQQLVLNIEIIKELANEIFTEATQLYPDLKKHAPEMQEGSSSHLQDVFTQLGSRL
;
A
#
# COMPACT_ATOMS: atom_id res chain seq x y z
N MET A 1 -0.36 -1.21 -18.73
CA MET A 1 -0.78 -2.03 -17.57
C MET A 1 0.35 -2.95 -17.08
N PHE A 2 1.05 -3.72 -17.93
CA PHE A 2 2.12 -4.64 -17.48
C PHE A 2 3.34 -3.96 -16.81
N LEU A 3 3.71 -2.75 -17.23
CA LEU A 3 4.78 -1.97 -16.60
C LEU A 3 4.46 -1.56 -15.14
N ALA A 4 3.20 -1.72 -14.70
CA ALA A 4 2.78 -1.30 -13.37
C ALA A 4 3.37 -2.12 -12.21
N PHE A 5 3.80 -3.34 -12.49
CA PHE A 5 4.27 -4.27 -11.48
C PHE A 5 5.81 -4.38 -11.42
N GLY A 6 6.52 -3.89 -12.45
CA GLY A 6 7.99 -3.88 -12.48
C GLY A 6 8.64 -3.23 -11.26
N PRO A 7 8.18 -2.04 -10.81
CA PRO A 7 8.77 -1.34 -9.67
C PRO A 7 8.72 -2.11 -8.34
N VAL A 8 7.83 -3.08 -8.20
CA VAL A 8 7.69 -3.93 -7.00
C VAL A 8 8.82 -4.95 -6.89
N TYR A 9 9.55 -5.20 -7.98
CA TYR A 9 10.64 -6.18 -8.06
C TYR A 9 12.01 -5.54 -8.30
N GLU A 10 12.05 -4.26 -8.68
CA GLU A 10 13.28 -3.51 -8.96
C GLU A 10 13.86 -2.87 -7.69
N ASP A 11 15.16 -3.10 -7.46
CA ASP A 11 15.96 -2.54 -6.35
C ASP A 11 15.37 -2.74 -4.95
N GLN A 12 14.86 -3.95 -4.69
CA GLN A 12 14.12 -4.27 -3.45
C GLN A 12 14.99 -4.84 -2.33
N TYR A 13 16.23 -5.25 -2.61
CA TYR A 13 17.11 -5.87 -1.61
C TYR A 13 17.34 -4.99 -0.37
N PRO A 14 17.55 -3.66 -0.48
CA PRO A 14 17.64 -2.80 0.71
C PRO A 14 16.39 -2.87 1.58
N ILE A 15 15.21 -2.88 0.96
CA ILE A 15 13.94 -2.99 1.69
C ILE A 15 13.84 -4.35 2.39
N MET A 16 14.21 -5.45 1.72
CA MET A 16 14.19 -6.79 2.32
C MET A 16 15.13 -6.92 3.51
N GLY A 17 16.22 -6.15 3.54
CA GLY A 17 17.16 -6.08 4.68
C GLY A 17 16.66 -5.20 5.84
N ASN A 18 15.62 -4.39 5.63
CA ASN A 18 15.05 -3.51 6.64
C ASN A 18 13.69 -4.04 7.12
N ALA A 19 13.67 -4.63 8.32
CA ALA A 19 12.48 -5.25 8.88
C ALA A 19 11.28 -4.30 8.98
N LYS A 20 11.49 -3.05 9.42
CA LYS A 20 10.43 -2.05 9.58
C LYS A 20 9.82 -1.70 8.23
N VAL A 21 10.64 -1.28 7.27
CA VAL A 21 10.17 -0.88 5.94
C VAL A 21 9.55 -2.06 5.21
N MET A 22 10.10 -3.27 5.35
CA MET A 22 9.54 -4.48 4.74
C MET A 22 8.14 -4.81 5.29
N ILE A 23 7.93 -4.71 6.61
CA ILE A 23 6.60 -4.95 7.20
C ILE A 23 5.56 -3.96 6.64
N ILE A 24 5.90 -2.66 6.59
CA ILE A 24 5.01 -1.64 6.04
C ILE A 24 4.76 -1.88 4.55
N LYS A 25 5.79 -2.24 3.78
CA LYS A 25 5.66 -2.61 2.36
C LYS A 25 4.73 -3.80 2.16
N VAL A 26 4.81 -4.83 2.98
CA VAL A 26 3.92 -6.01 2.88
C VAL A 26 2.46 -5.60 3.06
N ILE A 27 2.16 -4.76 4.05
CA ILE A 27 0.80 -4.25 4.27
C ILE A 27 0.33 -3.42 3.08
N TRP A 28 1.20 -2.55 2.54
CA TRP A 28 0.93 -1.78 1.33
C TRP A 28 0.63 -2.68 0.12
N ASP A 29 1.46 -3.69 -0.15
CA ASP A 29 1.31 -4.57 -1.30
C ASP A 29 0.01 -5.40 -1.22
N PHE A 30 -0.36 -5.88 -0.02
CA PHE A 30 -1.67 -6.54 0.18
C PHE A 30 -2.84 -5.59 -0.08
N THR A 31 -2.70 -4.34 0.39
CA THR A 31 -3.72 -3.31 0.16
C THR A 31 -3.94 -3.10 -1.32
N LEU A 32 -2.88 -2.89 -2.10
CA LEU A 32 -2.99 -2.70 -3.55
C LEU A 32 -3.53 -3.94 -4.27
N TYR A 33 -3.07 -5.13 -3.88
CA TYR A 33 -3.48 -6.38 -4.51
C TYR A 33 -4.99 -6.62 -4.33
N TRP A 34 -5.50 -6.48 -3.11
CA TRP A 34 -6.92 -6.68 -2.80
C TRP A 34 -7.81 -5.53 -3.24
N SER A 35 -7.29 -4.30 -3.28
CA SER A 35 -8.04 -3.13 -3.75
C SER A 35 -8.24 -3.07 -5.26
N GLY A 36 -7.36 -3.70 -6.05
CA GLY A 36 -7.36 -3.60 -7.51
C GLY A 36 -7.53 -4.95 -8.19
N ILE A 37 -6.40 -5.58 -8.54
CA ILE A 37 -6.38 -6.72 -9.47
C ILE A 37 -7.10 -7.95 -8.91
N ALA A 38 -7.00 -8.22 -7.61
CA ALA A 38 -7.71 -9.36 -7.02
C ALA A 38 -9.21 -9.12 -7.03
N LEU A 39 -9.67 -7.90 -6.70
CA LEU A 39 -11.10 -7.56 -6.77
C LEU A 39 -11.65 -7.82 -8.18
N LEU A 40 -10.95 -7.36 -9.21
CA LEU A 40 -11.34 -7.60 -10.61
C LEU A 40 -11.33 -9.08 -10.99
N PHE A 41 -10.41 -9.88 -10.45
CA PHE A 41 -10.37 -11.32 -10.67
C PHE A 41 -11.59 -12.01 -10.07
N PHE A 42 -11.88 -11.72 -8.79
CA PHE A 42 -12.99 -12.35 -8.09
C PHE A 42 -14.36 -11.93 -8.62
N SER A 43 -14.45 -10.75 -9.26
CA SER A 43 -15.65 -10.29 -9.94
C SER A 43 -15.76 -10.72 -11.41
N ASP A 44 -14.87 -11.58 -11.90
CA ASP A 44 -14.83 -12.04 -13.31
C ASP A 44 -14.71 -10.90 -14.34
N LYS A 45 -14.00 -9.82 -13.98
CA LYS A 45 -13.85 -8.61 -14.81
C LYS A 45 -12.49 -8.42 -15.46
N LEU A 46 -11.48 -9.22 -15.09
CA LEU A 46 -10.12 -9.05 -15.67
C LEU A 46 -10.06 -9.14 -17.19
N THR A 47 -10.93 -9.95 -17.80
CA THR A 47 -11.00 -10.14 -19.26
C THR A 47 -12.21 -9.45 -19.90
N ASP A 48 -13.01 -8.73 -19.12
CA ASP A 48 -14.13 -7.93 -19.63
C ASP A 48 -13.59 -6.59 -20.15
N LEU A 49 -13.41 -6.49 -21.47
CA LEU A 49 -12.82 -5.30 -22.10
C LEU A 49 -13.62 -4.02 -21.83
N VAL A 50 -14.95 -4.10 -21.75
CA VAL A 50 -15.80 -2.92 -21.53
C VAL A 50 -15.61 -2.42 -20.11
N PHE A 51 -15.68 -3.33 -19.13
CA PHE A 51 -15.44 -2.97 -17.73
C PHE A 51 -14.00 -2.48 -17.51
N MET A 52 -13.01 -3.13 -18.12
CA MET A 52 -11.61 -2.73 -17.98
C MET A 52 -11.33 -1.34 -18.56
N GLN A 53 -12.07 -0.92 -19.60
CA GLN A 53 -12.00 0.45 -20.12
C GLN A 53 -12.56 1.46 -19.10
N THR A 54 -13.68 1.15 -18.44
CA THR A 54 -14.28 2.05 -17.44
C THR A 54 -13.48 2.13 -16.14
N ALA A 55 -12.82 1.03 -15.75
CA ALA A 55 -11.92 0.96 -14.60
C ALA A 55 -10.50 1.52 -14.87
N GLY A 56 -10.18 1.87 -16.12
CA GLY A 56 -8.82 2.23 -16.53
C GLY A 56 -8.22 3.42 -15.77
N ILE A 57 -9.03 4.45 -15.47
CA ILE A 57 -8.59 5.63 -14.72
C ILE A 57 -8.21 5.24 -13.28
N GLN A 58 -9.06 4.45 -12.64
CA GLN A 58 -8.86 3.96 -11.28
C GLN A 58 -7.58 3.12 -11.19
N LEU A 59 -7.39 2.19 -12.12
CA LEU A 59 -6.20 1.34 -12.17
C LEU A 59 -4.92 2.14 -12.44
N GLN A 60 -5.00 3.21 -13.24
CA GLN A 60 -3.88 4.10 -13.46
C GLN A 60 -3.49 4.87 -12.19
N GLN A 61 -4.46 5.33 -11.41
CA GLN A 61 -4.20 6.01 -10.13
C GLN A 61 -3.54 5.06 -9.12
N ILE A 62 -4.03 3.83 -9.01
CA ILE A 62 -3.43 2.78 -8.18
C ILE A 62 -1.96 2.55 -8.58
N TYR A 63 -1.69 2.48 -9.89
CA TYR A 63 -0.33 2.34 -10.39
C TYR A 63 0.59 3.51 -10.00
N GLN A 64 0.13 4.76 -10.20
CA GLN A 64 0.92 5.94 -9.88
C GLN A 64 1.29 6.00 -8.39
N LEU A 65 0.32 5.74 -7.51
CA LEU A 65 0.54 5.66 -6.07
C LEU A 65 1.52 4.54 -5.72
N ASN A 66 1.38 3.37 -6.34
CA ASN A 66 2.33 2.28 -6.13
C ASN A 66 3.75 2.68 -6.50
N PHE A 67 3.95 3.25 -7.69
CA PHE A 67 5.27 3.65 -8.16
C PHE A 67 5.97 4.59 -7.17
N GLN A 68 5.24 5.58 -6.66
CA GLN A 68 5.74 6.55 -5.68
C GLN A 68 6.07 5.89 -4.34
N MET A 69 5.18 5.04 -3.82
CA MET A 69 5.40 4.36 -2.55
C MET A 69 6.57 3.37 -2.63
N GLN A 70 6.73 2.63 -3.73
CA GLN A 70 7.90 1.78 -3.93
C GLN A 70 9.20 2.61 -3.91
N GLY A 71 9.19 3.81 -4.50
CA GLY A 71 10.31 4.76 -4.42
C GLY A 71 10.60 5.23 -3.01
N LEU A 72 9.56 5.65 -2.28
CA LEU A 72 9.66 6.05 -0.88
C LEU A 72 10.25 4.94 -0.02
N PHE A 73 9.77 3.70 -0.16
CA PHE A 73 10.28 2.55 0.59
C PHE A 73 11.75 2.29 0.34
N ARG A 74 12.21 2.38 -0.91
CA ARG A 74 13.64 2.19 -1.24
C ARG A 74 14.51 3.21 -0.51
N HIS A 75 14.17 4.49 -0.64
CA HIS A 75 14.92 5.56 0.00
C HIS A 75 14.83 5.52 1.53
N TRP A 76 13.68 5.11 2.07
CA TRP A 76 13.53 4.93 3.51
C TRP A 76 14.42 3.79 4.02
N ALA A 77 14.45 2.65 3.34
CA ALA A 77 15.29 1.51 3.73
C ALA A 77 16.80 1.82 3.64
N GLU A 78 17.22 2.73 2.76
CA GLU A 78 18.62 3.16 2.64
C GLU A 78 19.10 4.00 3.83
N ILE A 79 18.21 4.79 4.45
CA ILE A 79 18.57 5.72 5.52
C ILE A 79 18.21 5.22 6.92
N ASP A 80 17.25 4.30 7.03
CA ASP A 80 16.87 3.68 8.31
C ASP A 80 17.79 2.50 8.63
N LEU A 81 18.68 2.70 9.61
CA LEU A 81 19.64 1.72 10.09
C LEU A 81 19.16 0.92 11.33
N SER A 82 17.90 1.05 11.74
CA SER A 82 17.34 0.37 12.93
C SER A 82 17.01 -1.11 12.73
N THR A 83 17.57 -1.74 11.69
CA THR A 83 17.19 -3.09 11.24
C THR A 83 17.55 -4.17 12.26
N ASP A 84 18.67 -4.02 12.96
CA ASP A 84 19.15 -4.97 13.98
C ASP A 84 18.31 -4.95 15.27
N ASP A 85 17.65 -3.82 15.56
CA ASP A 85 16.88 -3.62 16.80
C ASP A 85 15.50 -4.30 16.77
N MET A 86 15.08 -4.79 15.60
CA MET A 86 13.74 -5.35 15.34
C MET A 86 13.64 -6.87 15.53
N SER A 87 14.67 -7.53 16.08
CA SER A 87 14.62 -8.96 16.35
C SER A 87 13.50 -9.32 17.35
N GLY A 88 12.62 -10.24 16.95
CA GLY A 88 11.50 -10.72 17.77
C GLY A 88 10.19 -9.92 17.66
N VAL A 89 10.11 -8.92 16.79
CA VAL A 89 8.84 -8.22 16.49
C VAL A 89 8.07 -8.99 15.42
N PHE A 90 6.81 -9.30 15.70
CA PHE A 90 5.89 -9.91 14.73
C PHE A 90 4.62 -9.06 14.61
N VAL A 91 4.37 -8.55 13.41
CA VAL A 91 3.15 -7.81 13.08
C VAL A 91 2.20 -8.76 12.35
N ASN A 92 1.05 -9.04 12.95
CA ASN A 92 0.01 -9.80 12.29
C ASN A 92 -0.89 -8.87 11.46
N TYR A 93 -0.56 -8.70 10.18
CA TYR A 93 -1.33 -7.84 9.27
C TYR A 93 -2.79 -8.29 9.11
N SER A 94 -3.12 -9.56 9.37
CA SER A 94 -4.49 -10.08 9.23
C SER A 94 -5.45 -9.54 10.30
N HIS A 95 -4.96 -8.88 11.34
CA HIS A 95 -5.77 -8.20 12.36
C HIS A 95 -6.05 -6.73 12.05
N ILE A 96 -5.43 -6.18 11.00
CA ILE A 96 -5.67 -4.80 10.59
C ILE A 96 -7.07 -4.71 9.96
N GLY A 97 -7.92 -3.84 10.52
CA GLY A 97 -9.36 -3.82 10.20
C GLY A 97 -9.67 -3.57 8.72
N PHE A 98 -9.03 -2.58 8.10
CA PHE A 98 -9.26 -2.28 6.68
C PHE A 98 -8.76 -3.41 5.76
N VAL A 99 -7.65 -4.06 6.13
CA VAL A 99 -7.08 -5.21 5.39
C VAL A 99 -8.06 -6.39 5.40
N GLN A 100 -8.69 -6.67 6.55
CA GLN A 100 -9.77 -7.66 6.64
C GLN A 100 -10.98 -7.28 5.78
N GLN A 101 -11.34 -5.99 5.75
CA GLN A 101 -12.47 -5.52 4.95
C GLN A 101 -12.21 -5.71 3.46
N LEU A 102 -11.03 -5.34 2.97
CA LEU A 102 -10.62 -5.56 1.57
C LEU A 102 -10.68 -7.04 1.19
N ASN A 103 -10.20 -7.93 2.06
CA ASN A 103 -10.28 -9.37 1.82
C ASN A 103 -11.72 -9.88 1.75
N LYS A 104 -12.60 -9.43 2.64
CA LYS A 104 -14.03 -9.77 2.62
C LYS A 104 -14.72 -9.26 1.35
N ASP A 105 -14.34 -8.08 0.89
CA ASP A 105 -14.94 -7.43 -0.28
C ASP A 105 -14.72 -8.24 -1.56
N LEU A 106 -13.62 -8.99 -1.67
CA LEU A 106 -13.35 -9.88 -2.80
C LEU A 106 -14.46 -10.90 -3.04
N HIS A 107 -15.17 -11.33 -2.00
CA HIS A 107 -16.20 -12.36 -2.11
C HIS A 107 -17.61 -11.80 -2.32
N LYS A 108 -17.78 -10.48 -2.42
CA LYS A 108 -19.09 -9.86 -2.64
C LYS A 108 -19.51 -10.02 -4.10
N GLN A 109 -20.75 -10.47 -4.30
CA GLN A 109 -21.39 -10.36 -5.61
C GLN A 109 -21.92 -8.93 -5.77
N GLN A 110 -21.47 -8.24 -6.81
CA GLN A 110 -21.77 -6.84 -7.07
C GLN A 110 -22.16 -6.66 -8.54
N SER A 111 -23.01 -5.68 -8.82
CA SER A 111 -23.21 -5.19 -10.20
C SER A 111 -21.97 -4.43 -10.66
N ASP A 112 -21.84 -4.24 -11.97
CA ASP A 112 -20.73 -3.46 -12.55
C ASP A 112 -20.66 -2.04 -11.97
N ASP A 113 -21.81 -1.37 -11.81
CA ASP A 113 -21.87 -0.04 -11.18
C ASP A 113 -21.37 -0.08 -9.73
N ALA A 114 -21.79 -1.08 -8.94
CA ALA A 114 -21.37 -1.22 -7.55
C ALA A 114 -19.87 -1.55 -7.44
N LEU A 115 -19.35 -2.38 -8.36
CA LEU A 115 -17.92 -2.70 -8.44
C LEU A 115 -17.09 -1.47 -8.83
N GLN A 116 -17.59 -0.63 -9.74
CA GLN A 116 -16.91 0.61 -10.10
C GLN A 116 -16.87 1.58 -8.92
N GLN A 117 -17.94 1.68 -8.13
CA GLN A 117 -17.93 2.44 -6.88
C GLN A 117 -16.97 1.83 -5.84
N GLN A 118 -16.89 0.51 -5.75
CA GLN A 118 -15.92 -0.17 -4.87
C GLN A 118 -14.48 0.19 -5.25
N LEU A 119 -14.14 0.26 -6.54
CA LEU A 119 -12.81 0.70 -6.99
C LEU A 119 -12.50 2.14 -6.58
N VAL A 120 -13.50 3.04 -6.62
CA VAL A 120 -13.34 4.42 -6.14
C VAL A 120 -13.05 4.45 -4.63
N LEU A 121 -13.84 3.73 -3.83
CA LEU A 121 -13.61 3.62 -2.39
C LEU A 121 -12.23 3.01 -2.07
N ASN A 122 -11.84 2.00 -2.83
CA ASN A 122 -10.54 1.34 -2.71
C ASN A 122 -9.37 2.27 -3.02
N ILE A 123 -9.55 3.27 -3.89
CA ILE A 123 -8.52 4.28 -4.16
C ILE A 123 -8.39 5.25 -3.00
N GLU A 124 -9.50 5.64 -2.38
CA GLU A 124 -9.46 6.55 -1.23
C GLU A 124 -8.71 5.90 -0.05
N ILE A 125 -8.95 4.62 0.26
CA ILE A 125 -8.17 3.91 1.29
C ILE A 125 -6.68 3.80 0.93
N ILE A 126 -6.34 3.62 -0.36
CA ILE A 126 -4.93 3.59 -0.80
C ILE A 126 -4.27 4.96 -0.58
N LYS A 127 -4.96 6.05 -0.90
CA LYS A 127 -4.45 7.42 -0.69
C LYS A 127 -4.27 7.74 0.79
N GLU A 128 -5.26 7.39 1.62
CA GLU A 128 -5.17 7.56 3.07
C GLU A 128 -3.96 6.82 3.62
N LEU A 129 -3.80 5.55 3.27
CA LEU A 129 -2.68 4.71 3.69
C LEU A 129 -1.33 5.28 3.22
N ALA A 130 -1.25 5.76 1.97
CA ALA A 130 -0.02 6.33 1.42
C ALA A 130 0.40 7.59 2.19
N ASN A 131 -0.56 8.49 2.45
CA ASN A 131 -0.33 9.71 3.20
C ASN A 131 0.04 9.45 4.66
N GLU A 132 -0.57 8.44 5.30
CA GLU A 132 -0.24 8.03 6.67
C GLU A 132 1.20 7.50 6.77
N ILE A 133 1.56 6.57 5.89
CA ILE A 133 2.93 6.04 5.83
C ILE A 133 3.94 7.15 5.55
N PHE A 134 3.61 8.07 4.65
CA PHE A 134 4.46 9.23 4.34
C PHE A 134 4.63 10.15 5.55
N THR A 135 3.56 10.49 6.27
CA THR A 135 3.62 11.27 7.51
C THR A 135 4.57 10.62 8.51
N GLU A 136 4.37 9.34 8.81
CA GLU A 136 5.15 8.60 9.80
C GLU A 136 6.64 8.50 9.41
N ALA A 137 6.92 8.16 8.14
CA ALA A 137 8.29 8.09 7.65
C ALA A 137 8.99 9.46 7.70
N THR A 138 8.30 10.54 7.35
CA THR A 138 8.89 11.89 7.30
C THR A 138 8.97 12.59 8.64
N GLN A 139 8.21 12.15 9.65
CA GLN A 139 8.40 12.59 11.04
C GLN A 139 9.77 12.15 11.58
N LEU A 140 10.18 10.91 11.29
CA LEU A 140 11.48 10.37 11.69
C LEU A 140 12.61 10.78 10.74
N TYR A 141 12.31 10.86 9.43
CA TYR A 141 13.29 11.17 8.39
C TYR A 141 12.78 12.28 7.45
N PRO A 142 12.89 13.57 7.84
CA PRO A 142 12.33 14.69 7.08
C PRO A 142 12.80 14.79 5.62
N ASP A 143 14.02 14.31 5.33
CA ASP A 143 14.59 14.30 3.99
C ASP A 143 13.80 13.42 2.99
N LEU A 144 12.98 12.48 3.46
CA LEU A 144 12.14 11.65 2.60
C LEU A 144 11.06 12.45 1.85
N LYS A 145 10.73 13.67 2.30
CA LYS A 145 9.77 14.56 1.61
C LYS A 145 10.15 14.81 0.15
N LYS A 146 11.44 14.78 -0.21
CA LYS A 146 11.91 14.97 -1.59
C LYS A 146 11.65 13.77 -2.52
N HIS A 147 11.38 12.59 -1.94
CA HIS A 147 11.22 11.33 -2.67
C HIS A 147 9.77 10.92 -2.90
N ALA A 148 8.81 11.66 -2.34
CA ALA A 148 7.38 11.44 -2.57
C ALA A 148 6.62 12.80 -2.63
N PRO A 149 6.88 13.63 -3.65
CA PRO A 149 6.38 15.01 -3.71
C PRO A 149 4.85 15.13 -3.90
N GLU A 150 4.19 14.06 -4.33
CA GLU A 150 2.74 14.03 -4.51
C GLU A 150 1.99 13.58 -3.24
N MET A 151 2.71 13.05 -2.24
CA MET A 151 2.12 12.67 -0.95
C MET A 151 1.87 13.89 -0.08
N GLN A 152 0.84 13.80 0.74
CA GLN A 152 0.43 14.85 1.66
C GLN A 152 0.49 14.32 3.09
N GLU A 153 0.59 15.22 4.06
CA GLU A 153 0.46 14.83 5.46
C GLU A 153 -0.95 14.28 5.71
N GLY A 154 -1.02 12.98 5.99
CA GLY A 154 -2.24 12.26 6.35
C GLY A 154 -2.53 12.33 7.85
N SER A 155 -3.81 12.27 8.19
CA SER A 155 -4.32 12.22 9.57
C SER A 155 -5.05 10.90 9.90
N SER A 156 -5.06 9.94 8.98
CA SER A 156 -5.57 8.60 9.27
C SER A 156 -4.64 7.87 10.24
N SER A 157 -5.20 6.86 10.91
CA SER A 157 -4.52 6.06 11.93
C SER A 157 -4.70 4.56 11.69
N HIS A 158 -4.81 4.14 10.44
CA HIS A 158 -5.02 2.74 10.03
C HIS A 158 -3.89 1.81 10.51
N LEU A 159 -2.68 2.35 10.64
CA LEU A 159 -1.45 1.66 11.02
C LEU A 159 -0.86 2.16 12.34
N GLN A 160 -1.59 2.96 13.14
CA GLN A 160 -1.07 3.52 14.39
C GLN A 160 -0.50 2.45 15.33
N ASP A 161 -1.23 1.34 15.51
CA ASP A 161 -0.78 0.21 16.34
C ASP A 161 0.48 -0.46 15.76
N VAL A 162 0.56 -0.54 14.42
CA VAL A 162 1.73 -1.10 13.72
C VAL A 162 2.94 -0.21 13.96
N PHE A 163 2.83 1.10 13.76
CA PHE A 163 3.93 2.03 14.00
C PHE A 163 4.34 2.07 15.47
N THR A 164 3.38 2.00 16.39
CA THR A 164 3.65 1.89 17.83
C THR A 164 4.45 0.61 18.16
N GLN A 165 4.07 -0.53 17.57
CA GLN A 165 4.79 -1.78 17.75
C GLN A 165 6.20 -1.74 17.14
N LEU A 166 6.38 -1.03 16.03
CA LEU A 166 7.68 -0.85 15.35
C LEU A 166 8.57 0.23 16.00
N GLY A 167 8.00 1.17 16.75
CA GLY A 167 8.71 2.25 17.44
C GLY A 167 8.91 2.05 18.95
N SER A 168 8.29 1.01 19.54
CA SER A 168 8.42 0.72 20.98
C SER A 168 9.73 0.01 21.29
N ARG A 169 10.81 0.80 21.37
CA ARG A 169 12.05 0.58 22.15
C ARG A 169 12.89 1.85 22.12
N LEU A 170 12.55 2.79 23.00
CA LEU A 170 13.56 3.63 23.66
C LEU A 170 13.88 2.98 25.00
#